data_AF-A0A923YAA3-F1
#
_entry.id   AF-A0A923YAA3-F1
#
_cell.length_a   1.000
_cell.length_b   1.000
_cell.length_c   1.000
_cell.angle_alpha   90.00
_cell.angle_beta   90.00
_cell.angle_gamma   90.00
#
_symmetry.space_group_name_H-M   'P 1'
#
loop_
_entity.id
_entity.type
_entity.pdbx_description
1 polymer ?
#
loop_
_entity_poly.entity_id
_entity_poly.type
_entity_poly.pdbx_seq_one_letter_code
_entity_poly.pdbx_strand_id
1 'polypeptide(L)'
;MDIFISHNEDEDDGEIRKWNEILIHGDPEGLKSLAKLLLKIAELDQEKVNDRYLRIGAREHYHLRPNMELSKSSIEVIVGRLDSKGTGEFYNRYVPKEISND
;
A
#
# COMPACT_ATOMS: atom_id res chain seq x y z
N MET A 1 -6.87 -3.66 13.29
CA MET A 1 -6.84 -3.41 11.84
C MET A 1 -6.92 -4.75 11.14
N ASP A 2 -7.77 -4.87 10.13
CA ASP A 2 -7.91 -6.02 9.27
C ASP A 2 -7.74 -5.57 7.81
N ILE A 3 -6.87 -6.25 7.06
CA ILE A 3 -6.64 -5.97 5.64
C ILE A 3 -6.64 -7.26 4.86
N PHE A 4 -7.55 -7.41 3.91
CA PHE A 4 -7.66 -8.59 3.05
C PHE A 4 -8.23 -8.24 1.69
N ILE A 5 -8.11 -9.18 0.75
CA ILE A 5 -8.67 -9.07 -0.60
C ILE A 5 -9.98 -9.85 -0.63
N SER A 6 -11.06 -9.20 -1.07
CA SER A 6 -12.28 -9.90 -1.49
C SER A 6 -12.24 -10.16 -2.99
N HIS A 7 -12.69 -11.33 -3.39
CA HIS A 7 -12.88 -11.74 -4.77
C HIS A 7 -14.37 -11.80 -5.02
N ASN A 8 -14.87 -10.91 -5.87
CA ASN A 8 -16.28 -10.73 -6.12
C ASN A 8 -16.62 -11.13 -7.56
N GLU A 9 -17.84 -11.64 -7.73
CA GLU A 9 -18.41 -12.04 -9.00
C GLU A 9 -19.90 -11.74 -8.98
N ASP A 10 -20.41 -11.16 -10.06
CA ASP A 10 -21.83 -10.84 -10.22
C ASP A 10 -22.27 -11.04 -11.67
N GLU A 11 -23.55 -11.35 -11.87
CA GLU A 11 -24.17 -11.50 -13.18
C GLU A 11 -25.10 -10.32 -13.44
N ASP A 12 -24.78 -9.53 -14.47
CA ASP A 12 -25.55 -8.36 -14.88
C ASP A 12 -25.93 -8.53 -16.36
N ASP A 13 -27.22 -8.69 -16.64
CA ASP A 13 -27.78 -8.93 -17.99
C ASP A 13 -27.13 -10.09 -18.77
N GLY A 14 -26.83 -11.20 -18.08
CA GLY A 14 -26.19 -12.38 -18.67
C GLY A 14 -24.68 -12.25 -18.87
N GLU A 15 -24.07 -11.13 -18.47
CA GLU A 15 -22.61 -10.96 -18.42
C GLU A 15 -22.07 -11.18 -17.01
N ILE A 16 -21.09 -12.08 -16.88
CA ILE A 16 -20.37 -12.31 -15.62
C ILE A 16 -19.29 -11.23 -15.47
N ARG A 17 -19.40 -10.42 -14.42
CA ARG A 17 -18.38 -9.44 -14.01
C ARG A 17 -17.64 -9.96 -12.80
N LYS A 18 -16.30 -9.92 -12.84
CA LYS A 18 -15.44 -10.28 -11.71
C LYS A 18 -14.56 -9.09 -11.34
N TRP A 19 -14.43 -8.83 -10.05
CA TRP A 19 -13.54 -7.78 -9.55
C TRP A 19 -12.93 -8.16 -8.21
N ASN A 20 -11.87 -7.45 -7.84
CA ASN A 20 -11.23 -7.59 -6.55
C ASN A 20 -11.39 -6.30 -5.77
N GLU A 21 -11.60 -6.43 -4.46
CA GLU A 21 -11.63 -5.32 -3.52
C GLU A 21 -10.55 -5.52 -2.48
N ILE A 22 -9.88 -4.44 -2.07
CA ILE A 22 -9.01 -4.44 -0.89
C ILE A 22 -9.80 -3.81 0.23
N LEU A 23 -10.12 -4.60 1.25
CA LEU A 23 -10.85 -4.13 2.42
C LEU A 23 -9.84 -3.73 3.48
N ILE A 24 -9.90 -2.48 3.95
CA ILE A 24 -9.04 -1.93 5.01
C ILE A 24 -9.96 -1.50 6.14
N HIS A 25 -10.08 -2.32 7.17
CA HIS A 25 -11.02 -2.12 8.27
C HIS A 25 -10.30 -1.95 9.60
N GLY A 26 -10.68 -0.94 10.37
CA GLY A 26 -10.16 -0.76 11.72
C GLY A 26 -11.18 -0.07 12.61
N ASP A 27 -10.99 -0.24 13.91
CA ASP A 27 -11.56 0.68 14.89
C ASP A 27 -10.90 2.07 14.77
N PRO A 28 -11.43 3.11 15.44
CA PRO A 28 -10.89 4.47 15.31
C PRO A 28 -9.39 4.57 15.62
N GLU A 29 -8.88 3.82 16.61
CA GLU A 29 -7.46 3.86 16.96
C GLU A 29 -6.58 3.13 15.94
N GLY A 30 -7.02 1.97 15.43
CA GLY A 30 -6.34 1.28 14.35
C GLY A 30 -6.23 2.16 13.10
N LEU A 31 -7.33 2.81 12.69
CA LEU A 31 -7.32 3.67 11.50
C LEU A 31 -6.41 4.89 11.67
N LYS A 32 -6.42 5.53 12.85
CA LYS A 32 -5.47 6.60 13.17
C LYS A 32 -4.03 6.11 13.15
N SER A 33 -3.76 4.89 13.62
CA SER A 33 -2.41 4.29 13.59
C SER A 33 -1.93 4.07 12.16
N LEU A 34 -2.80 3.53 11.28
CA LEU A 34 -2.48 3.38 9.86
C LEU A 34 -2.22 4.74 9.20
N ALA A 35 -3.06 5.74 9.47
CA ALA A 35 -2.87 7.10 8.94
C ALA A 35 -1.53 7.71 9.38
N LYS A 36 -1.13 7.53 10.64
CA LYS A 36 0.19 7.99 11.14
C LYS A 36 1.34 7.30 10.42
N LEU A 37 1.22 6.01 10.12
CA LEU A 37 2.22 5.28 9.33
C LEU A 37 2.33 5.84 7.91
N LEU A 38 1.19 6.08 7.25
CA LEU A 38 1.15 6.68 5.91
C LEU A 38 1.79 8.07 5.89
N LEU A 39 1.46 8.92 6.87
CA LEU A 39 2.06 10.24 7.02
C LEU A 39 3.57 10.14 7.22
N LYS A 40 4.03 9.23 8.10
CA LYS A 40 5.45 9.00 8.33
C LYS A 40 6.20 8.65 7.04
N ILE A 41 5.64 7.78 6.20
CA ILE A 41 6.25 7.38 4.92
C ILE A 41 6.25 8.56 3.94
N ALA A 42 5.15 9.31 3.87
CA ALA A 42 4.99 10.44 2.96
C ALA A 42 5.92 11.61 3.30
N GLU A 43 6.07 11.92 4.58
CA GLU A 43 6.87 13.04 5.08
C GLU A 43 8.36 12.71 5.16
N LEU A 44 8.74 11.43 5.01
CA LEU A 44 10.14 11.04 5.02
C LEU A 44 10.88 11.61 3.80
N ASP A 45 11.88 12.45 4.08
CA ASP A 45 12.89 12.85 3.10
C ASP A 45 13.93 11.73 2.94
N GLN A 46 13.67 10.84 1.98
CA GLN A 46 14.50 9.65 1.73
C GLN A 46 15.97 9.99 1.40
N GLU A 47 16.23 11.18 0.83
CA GLU A 47 17.58 11.63 0.46
C GLU A 47 18.45 11.95 1.68
N LYS A 48 17.83 12.28 2.82
CA LYS A 48 18.54 12.54 4.08
C LYS A 48 18.75 11.29 4.92
N VAL A 49 18.14 10.16 4.57
CA VAL A 49 18.30 8.91 5.31
C VAL A 49 19.70 8.37 5.03
N ASN A 50 20.41 7.88 6.06
CA ASN A 50 21.73 7.28 5.84
C ASN A 50 21.64 5.99 5.00
N ASP A 51 22.56 5.81 4.05
CA ASP A 51 22.62 4.66 3.12
C ASP A 51 22.64 3.29 3.80
N ARG A 52 23.13 3.23 5.05
CA ARG A 52 23.10 2.01 5.86
C ARG A 52 21.69 1.54 6.16
N TYR A 53 20.73 2.46 6.31
CA TYR A 53 19.33 2.17 6.63
C TYR A 53 18.45 2.13 5.38
N LEU A 54 18.72 3.00 4.41
CA LEU A 54 18.02 3.02 3.13
C LEU A 54 19.02 3.23 2.00
N ARG A 55 19.32 2.15 1.27
CA ARG A 55 20.29 2.17 0.17
C ARG A 55 19.76 2.97 -1.02
N ILE A 56 20.67 3.51 -1.84
CA ILE A 56 20.31 4.07 -3.16
C ILE A 56 19.60 2.99 -3.99
N GLY A 57 18.51 3.36 -4.65
CA GLY A 57 17.64 2.43 -5.40
C GLY A 57 16.61 1.67 -4.55
N ALA A 58 16.71 1.72 -3.20
CA ALA A 58 15.70 1.18 -2.30
C ALA A 58 14.58 2.20 -2.04
N ARG A 59 13.47 1.72 -1.45
CA ARG A 59 12.28 2.51 -1.12
C ARG A 59 11.97 2.34 0.35
N GLU A 60 11.58 3.41 1.04
CA GLU A 60 11.01 3.30 2.37
C GLU A 60 9.71 2.48 2.30
N HIS A 61 9.62 1.43 3.10
CA HIS A 61 8.43 0.60 3.20
C HIS A 61 8.37 -0.12 4.54
N TYR A 62 7.18 -0.54 4.90
CA TYR A 62 6.88 -1.29 6.11
C TYR A 62 6.08 -2.53 5.77
N HIS A 63 6.43 -3.64 6.41
CA HIS A 63 5.65 -4.87 6.38
C HIS A 63 4.68 -4.86 7.57
N LEU A 64 3.39 -5.02 7.29
CA LEU A 64 2.34 -5.23 8.28
C LEU A 64 1.91 -6.70 8.19
N ARG A 65 2.15 -7.46 9.26
CA ARG A 65 1.97 -8.91 9.26
C ARG A 65 0.71 -9.32 10.03
N PRO A 66 -0.02 -10.34 9.55
CA PRO A 66 -1.09 -10.95 10.31
C PRO A 66 -0.58 -11.46 11.66
N ASN A 67 -1.40 -11.33 12.70
CA ASN A 67 -1.09 -11.75 14.07
C ASN A 67 0.06 -10.96 14.75
N MET A 68 0.54 -9.87 14.14
CA MET A 68 1.51 -8.94 14.72
C MET A 68 0.95 -7.51 14.70
N GLU A 69 1.01 -6.85 13.54
CA GLU A 69 0.46 -5.50 13.34
C GLU A 69 -1.02 -5.55 12.90
N LEU A 70 -1.42 -6.65 12.25
CA LEU A 70 -2.76 -6.86 11.71
C LEU A 70 -3.49 -8.00 12.42
N SER A 71 -4.81 -8.07 12.26
CA SER A 71 -5.61 -9.20 12.76
C SER A 71 -5.23 -10.50 12.07
N LYS A 72 -5.62 -11.62 12.69
CA LYS A 72 -5.33 -12.96 12.17
C LYS A 72 -5.98 -13.27 10.82
N SER A 73 -7.09 -12.59 10.51
CA SER A 73 -7.81 -12.69 9.24
C SER A 73 -7.14 -11.94 8.08
N SER A 74 -6.15 -11.10 8.37
CA SER A 74 -5.50 -10.29 7.36
C SER A 74 -4.53 -11.09 6.49
N ILE A 75 -4.16 -10.50 5.37
CA ILE A 75 -2.98 -10.88 4.59
C ILE A 75 -1.78 -10.01 4.98
N GLU A 76 -0.57 -10.44 4.64
CA GLU A 76 0.60 -9.56 4.76
C GLU A 76 0.49 -8.39 3.78
N VAL A 77 0.75 -7.18 4.28
CA VAL A 77 0.64 -5.94 3.51
C VAL A 77 1.97 -5.20 3.56
N ILE A 78 2.44 -4.74 2.40
CA ILE A 78 3.59 -3.85 2.30
C ILE A 78 3.08 -2.47 1.91
N VAL A 79 3.40 -1.46 2.72
CA VAL A 79 3.07 -0.06 2.47
C VAL A 79 4.36 0.73 2.37
N GLY A 80 4.55 1.52 1.31
CA GLY A 80 5.81 2.21 1.08
C GLY A 80 5.76 3.25 -0.02
N ARG A 81 6.89 3.92 -0.22
CA ARG A 81 7.11 4.88 -1.30
C ARG A 81 7.13 4.19 -2.65
N LEU A 82 6.62 4.88 -3.65
CA LEU A 82 6.67 4.44 -5.04
C LEU A 82 8.06 4.70 -5.66
N ASP A 83 8.62 5.87 -5.36
CA ASP A 83 9.93 6.35 -5.78
C ASP A 83 11.07 5.82 -4.91
N SER A 84 12.15 5.38 -5.56
CA SER A 84 13.37 4.98 -4.87
C SER A 84 14.29 6.15 -4.53
N LYS A 85 15.01 6.00 -3.42
CA LYS A 85 16.05 6.93 -2.98
C LYS A 85 17.15 7.09 -4.04
N GLY A 86 17.58 8.33 -4.26
CA GLY A 86 18.70 8.72 -5.12
C GLY A 86 18.41 8.69 -6.62
N THR A 87 17.54 7.78 -7.08
CA THR A 87 17.19 7.67 -8.51
C THR A 87 15.81 8.24 -8.84
N GLY A 88 14.89 8.28 -7.86
CA GLY A 88 13.50 8.68 -8.07
C GLY A 88 12.68 7.68 -8.91
N GLU A 89 13.25 6.52 -9.25
CA GLU A 89 12.63 5.54 -10.15
C GLU A 89 11.46 4.81 -9.49
N PHE A 90 10.40 4.61 -10.27
CA PHE A 90 9.26 3.79 -9.89
C PHE A 90 9.53 2.33 -10.27
N TYR A 91 8.85 1.37 -9.63
CA TYR A 91 9.06 -0.04 -9.98
C TYR A 91 8.45 -0.38 -11.36
N ASN A 92 9.04 -1.36 -12.07
CA ASN A 92 8.69 -1.70 -13.45
C ASN A 92 7.21 -2.04 -13.69
N ARG A 93 6.50 -2.51 -12.66
CA ARG A 93 5.07 -2.84 -12.72
C ARG A 93 4.16 -1.61 -12.64
N TYR A 94 4.67 -0.44 -12.24
CA TYR A 94 3.85 0.76 -12.13
C TYR A 94 3.47 1.24 -13.53
N VAL A 95 2.17 1.39 -13.75
CA VAL A 95 1.61 2.02 -14.95
C VAL A 95 0.89 3.29 -14.46
N PRO A 96 1.28 4.49 -14.94
CA PRO A 96 0.62 5.72 -14.55
C PRO A 96 -0.83 5.72 -15.01
N LYS A 97 -1.71 6.35 -14.23
CA LYS A 97 -3.09 6.58 -14.64
C LYS A 97 -3.10 7.42 -15.92
N GLU A 98 -3.96 7.08 -16.87
CA GLU A 98 -4.27 7.98 -17.98
C GLU A 98 -4.87 9.28 -17.45
N ILE A 99 -4.36 10.42 -17.91
CA ILE A 99 -4.91 11.72 -17.55
C ILE A 99 -6.16 11.91 -18.41
N SER A 100 -7.36 11.77 -17.83
CA SER A 100 -8.59 12.24 -18.47
C SER A 100 -8.59 13.77 -18.40
N ASN A 101 -8.62 14.42 -19.57
CA ASN A 101 -8.90 15.85 -19.66
C ASN A 101 -10.42 16.02 -19.52
N ASP A 102 -10.93 15.95 -18.29
CA ASP A 102 -12.30 16.35 -17.94
C ASP A 102 -12.35 17.84 -17.58
#